data_AF-A0A8J7QMX8-F1
#
_entry.id   AF-A0A8J7QMX8-F1
#
_cell.length_a   1.000
_cell.length_b   1.000
_cell.length_c   1.000
_cell.angle_alpha   90.00
_cell.angle_beta   90.00
_cell.angle_gamma   90.00
#
_symmetry.space_group_name_H-M   'P 1'
#
loop_
_entity.id
_entity.type
_entity.pdbx_description
1 polymer ?
#
loop_
_entity_poly.entity_id
_entity_poly.type
_entity_poly.pdbx_seq_one_letter_code
_entity_poly.pdbx_strand_id
1 'polypeptide(L)'
;MGGIKVYIPDDLERKFREAAMKLYGYGKGSLSIASEKAFTAWLSQVSQVLDIAETIEDPVEAIYGMLSDVKKTEVELQHEARKIRARRTLEYRDAT
;
A
#
# COMPACT_ATOMS: atom_id res chain seq x y z
N MET A 1 14.70 23.79 -2.38
CA MET A 1 13.98 22.61 -1.83
C MET A 1 12.65 23.09 -1.28
N GLY A 2 11.56 22.36 -1.55
CA GLY A 2 10.28 22.58 -0.88
C GLY A 2 10.32 22.01 0.54
N GLY A 3 9.46 22.52 1.42
CA GLY A 3 9.30 22.01 2.78
C GLY A 3 7.84 21.74 3.07
N ILE A 4 7.56 20.64 3.76
CA ILE A 4 6.23 20.31 4.26
C ILE A 4 6.25 20.27 5.77
N LYS A 5 5.19 20.78 6.41
CA LYS A 5 4.99 20.64 7.86
C LYS A 5 4.07 19.45 8.10
N VAL A 6 4.56 18.45 8.82
CA VAL A 6 3.81 17.23 9.13
C VAL A 6 3.65 17.11 10.64
N TYR A 7 2.47 16.72 11.07
CA TYR A 7 2.20 16.37 12.47
C TYR A 7 1.96 14.87 12.54
N ILE A 8 2.73 14.20 13.38
CA ILE A 8 2.65 12.76 13.64
C ILE A 8 2.68 12.54 15.16
N PRO A 9 2.23 11.37 15.67
CA PRO A 9 2.32 11.07 17.09
C PRO A 9 3.77 11.18 17.61
N ASP A 10 3.94 11.74 18.80
CA ASP A 10 5.26 12.03 19.40
C ASP A 10 6.16 10.79 19.48
N ASP A 11 5.58 9.63 19.82
CA ASP A 11 6.33 8.37 19.88
C ASP A 11 6.89 7.94 18.51
N LEU A 12 6.16 8.21 17.44
CA LEU A 12 6.60 7.90 16.08
C LEU A 12 7.70 8.86 15.64
N GLU A 13 7.53 10.15 15.92
CA GLU A 13 8.52 11.20 15.67
C GLU A 13 9.85 10.87 16.33
N ARG A 14 9.82 10.54 17.63
CA ARG A 14 11.01 10.21 18.40
C ARG A 14 11.75 9.01 17.82
N LYS A 15 11.02 7.92 17.53
CA LYS A 15 11.61 6.72 16.91
C LYS A 15 12.23 7.02 15.55
N PHE A 16 11.54 7.81 14.73
CA PHE A 16 12.05 8.20 13.42
C PHE A 16 13.33 9.03 13.53
N ARG A 17 13.35 10.02 14.43
CA ARG A 17 14.52 10.86 14.69
C ARG A 17 15.71 10.05 15.19
N GLU A 18 15.50 9.18 16.17
CA GLU A 18 16.55 8.29 16.69
C GLU A 18 17.14 7.42 15.57
N ALA A 19 16.29 6.82 14.73
CA ALA A 19 16.74 5.98 13.62
C ALA A 19 17.52 6.80 12.58
N ALA A 20 17.00 7.96 12.18
CA ALA A 20 17.65 8.85 11.23
C ALA A 20 19.04 9.28 11.72
N MET A 21 19.17 9.62 13.00
CA MET A 21 20.45 9.99 13.59
C MET A 21 21.43 8.82 13.71
N LYS A 22 20.95 7.63 14.06
CA LYS A 22 21.78 6.42 14.11
C LYS A 22 22.32 6.02 12.73
N LEU A 23 21.52 6.22 11.67
CA LEU A 23 21.88 5.85 10.30
C LEU A 23 22.74 6.90 9.59
N TYR A 24 22.40 8.18 9.75
CA TYR A 24 22.97 9.27 8.95
C TYR A 24 23.78 10.28 9.78
N GLY A 25 23.94 10.01 11.08
CA GLY A 25 24.69 10.85 12.01
C GLY A 25 23.85 11.93 12.69
N TYR A 26 24.46 12.55 13.70
CA TYR A 26 23.84 13.56 14.56
C TYR A 26 23.96 15.00 14.02
N GLY A 27 24.46 15.15 12.79
CA GLY A 27 24.63 16.44 12.13
C GLY A 27 23.36 16.99 11.50
N LYS A 28 23.48 18.16 10.88
CA LYS A 28 22.39 18.75 10.08
C LYS A 28 22.08 17.86 8.87
N GLY A 29 20.80 17.62 8.61
CA GLY A 29 20.31 16.95 7.41
C GLY A 29 19.95 15.47 7.54
N SER A 30 20.24 14.81 8.66
CA SER A 30 19.87 13.40 8.88
C SER A 30 18.37 13.15 8.76
N LEU A 31 17.55 14.03 9.33
CA LEU A 31 16.09 13.99 9.19
C LEU A 31 15.64 14.22 7.74
N SER A 32 16.27 15.13 7.02
CA SER A 32 15.93 15.40 5.62
C SER A 32 16.22 14.19 4.73
N ILE A 33 17.39 13.57 4.90
CA ILE A 33 17.78 12.35 4.16
C ILE A 33 16.82 11.19 4.47
N ALA A 34 16.50 11.00 5.75
CA ALA A 34 15.56 9.97 6.17
C ALA A 34 14.15 10.22 5.60
N SER A 35 13.71 11.49 5.59
CA SER A 35 12.39 11.89 5.08
C SER A 35 12.30 11.68 3.57
N GLU A 36 13.33 12.09 2.83
CA GLU A 36 13.43 11.87 1.38
C GLU A 36 13.32 10.38 1.05
N LYS A 37 14.13 9.53 1.70
CA LYS A 37 14.07 8.07 1.51
C LYS A 37 12.70 7.49 1.85
N ALA A 38 12.08 7.94 2.94
CA ALA A 38 10.77 7.47 3.35
C ALA A 38 9.68 7.86 2.34
N PHE A 39 9.70 9.11 1.86
CA PHE A 39 8.75 9.59 0.85
C PHE A 39 8.96 8.90 -0.49
N THR A 40 10.21 8.71 -0.93
CA THR A 40 10.51 7.95 -2.16
C THR A 40 10.02 6.51 -2.06
N ALA A 41 10.26 5.84 -0.93
CA ALA A 41 9.79 4.47 -0.72
C ALA A 41 8.26 4.38 -0.71
N TRP A 42 7.60 5.32 -0.03
CA TRP A 42 6.14 5.39 0.01
C TRP A 42 5.56 5.68 -1.39
N LEU A 43 6.11 6.64 -2.13
CA LEU A 43 5.69 6.93 -3.50
C LEU A 43 5.91 5.72 -4.41
N SER A 44 7.02 5.00 -4.28
CA SER A 44 7.25 3.78 -5.07
C SER A 44 6.23 2.68 -4.76
N GLN A 45 5.74 2.58 -3.53
CA GLN A 45 4.69 1.62 -3.16
C GLN A 45 3.33 2.04 -3.73
N VAL A 46 3.04 3.33 -3.78
CA VAL A 46 1.73 3.86 -4.15
C VAL A 46 1.62 4.16 -5.66
N SER A 47 2.73 4.43 -6.36
CA SER A 47 2.76 4.73 -7.81
C SER A 47 2.08 3.64 -8.62
N GLN A 48 2.36 2.36 -8.36
CA GLN A 48 1.70 1.28 -9.11
C GLN A 48 0.17 1.30 -8.98
N VAL A 49 -0.33 1.70 -7.82
CA VAL A 49 -1.78 1.78 -7.57
C VAL A 49 -2.36 3.04 -8.21
N LEU A 50 -1.68 4.18 -8.09
CA LEU A 50 -2.10 5.45 -8.68
C LEU A 50 -2.04 5.41 -10.20
N ASP A 51 -0.97 4.88 -10.80
CA ASP A 51 -0.80 4.77 -12.24
C ASP A 51 -1.91 3.91 -12.86
N ILE A 52 -2.26 2.79 -12.21
CA ILE A 52 -3.39 1.94 -12.61
C ILE A 52 -4.73 2.70 -12.45
N ALA A 53 -4.91 3.42 -11.35
CA ALA A 53 -6.14 4.18 -11.11
C ALA A 53 -6.29 5.35 -12.10
N GLU A 54 -5.19 5.99 -12.52
CA GLU A 54 -5.19 7.09 -13.48
C GLU A 54 -5.35 6.61 -14.93
N THR A 55 -4.87 5.40 -15.27
CA THR A 55 -5.05 4.84 -16.63
C THR A 55 -6.43 4.25 -16.87
N ILE A 56 -7.19 3.96 -15.81
CA ILE A 56 -8.51 3.38 -15.95
C ILE A 56 -9.57 4.48 -15.86
N GLU A 57 -10.06 4.91 -17.03
CA GLU A 57 -11.09 5.93 -17.17
C GLU A 57 -12.42 5.52 -16.49
N ASP A 58 -12.79 4.24 -16.59
CA ASP A 58 -13.90 3.64 -15.84
C ASP A 58 -13.46 2.29 -15.21
N PRO A 59 -13.22 2.26 -13.88
CA PRO A 59 -12.78 1.04 -13.20
C PRO A 59 -13.84 -0.05 -13.14
N VAL A 60 -15.12 0.33 -13.21
CA VAL A 60 -16.22 -0.64 -13.23
C VAL A 60 -16.25 -1.34 -14.59
N GLU A 61 -16.16 -0.57 -15.67
CA GLU A 61 -16.15 -1.12 -17.03
C GLU A 61 -14.91 -1.98 -17.31
N ALA A 62 -13.74 -1.57 -16.80
CA ALA A 62 -12.52 -2.37 -16.91
C ALA A 62 -12.68 -3.76 -16.24
N ILE A 63 -13.31 -3.82 -15.06
CA ILE A 63 -13.59 -5.10 -14.38
C ILE A 63 -14.58 -5.94 -15.19
N TYR A 64 -15.64 -5.33 -15.75
CA TYR A 64 -16.57 -6.05 -16.63
C TYR A 64 -15.89 -6.61 -17.87
N GLY A 65 -15.02 -5.83 -18.52
CA GLY A 65 -14.22 -6.27 -19.67
C GLY A 65 -13.32 -7.45 -19.32
N MET A 66 -12.62 -7.39 -18.17
CA MET A 66 -11.77 -8.49 -17.68
C MET A 66 -12.55 -9.78 -17.39
N LEU A 67 -13.82 -9.66 -17.01
CA LEU A 67 -14.69 -10.80 -16.70
C LEU A 67 -15.55 -11.25 -17.88
N SER A 68 -15.41 -10.64 -19.06
CA SER A 68 -16.28 -10.88 -20.22
C SER A 68 -16.29 -12.34 -20.70
N ASP A 69 -15.16 -13.04 -20.59
CA ASP A 69 -15.05 -14.47 -20.96
C ASP A 69 -15.51 -15.43 -19.86
N VAL A 70 -15.81 -14.92 -18.66
CA VAL A 70 -16.23 -15.72 -17.52
C VAL A 70 -17.71 -16.05 -17.64
N LYS A 71 -18.01 -17.26 -18.11
CA LYS A 71 -19.38 -17.80 -18.26
C LYS A 71 -20.00 -18.21 -16.91
N LYS A 72 -19.98 -17.31 -15.94
CA LYS A 72 -20.62 -17.50 -14.62
C LYS A 72 -21.38 -16.24 -14.26
N THR A 73 -22.54 -16.43 -13.63
CA THR A 73 -23.34 -15.34 -13.09
C THR A 73 -22.65 -14.71 -11.88
N GLU A 74 -23.03 -13.48 -11.56
CA GLU A 74 -22.54 -12.76 -10.39
C GLU A 74 -22.71 -13.59 -9.09
N VAL A 75 -23.88 -14.22 -8.93
CA VAL A 75 -24.21 -15.04 -7.76
C VAL A 75 -23.28 -16.26 -7.65
N GLU A 76 -22.99 -16.93 -8.77
CA GLU A 76 -22.03 -18.05 -8.79
C GLU A 76 -20.61 -17.61 -8.43
N LEU A 77 -20.18 -16.45 -8.94
CA LEU A 77 -18.89 -15.87 -8.59
C LEU A 77 -18.79 -15.52 -7.11
N GLN A 78 -19.85 -14.96 -6.52
CA GLN A 78 -19.91 -14.66 -5.09
C GLN A 78 -19.84 -15.93 -4.23
N HIS A 79 -20.50 -17.02 -4.63
CA HIS A 79 -20.41 -18.31 -3.94
C HIS A 79 -18.99 -18.88 -3.99
N GLU A 80 -18.33 -18.84 -5.14
CA GLU A 80 -16.95 -19.29 -5.29
C GLU A 80 -15.98 -18.43 -4.47
N ALA A 81 -16.15 -17.10 -4.50
CA ALA A 81 -15.36 -16.19 -3.67
C ALA A 81 -15.50 -16.52 -2.17
N ARG A 82 -16.72 -16.85 -1.71
CA ARG A 82 -16.97 -17.27 -0.33
C ARG A 82 -16.22 -18.56 0.02
N LYS A 83 -16.23 -19.56 -0.85
CA LYS A 83 -15.48 -20.82 -0.65
C LYS A 83 -13.97 -20.59 -0.58
N ILE A 84 -13.43 -19.75 -1.48
CA ILE A 84 -12.00 -19.40 -1.50
C ILE A 84 -11.59 -18.72 -0.20
N ARG A 85 -12.37 -17.73 0.27
CA ARG A 85 -12.09 -17.03 1.54
C ARG A 85 -12.10 -17.98 2.73
N ALA A 86 -13.11 -18.85 2.82
CA ALA A 86 -13.20 -19.84 3.89
C ALA A 86 -11.99 -20.78 3.93
N ARG A 87 -11.53 -21.24 2.76
CA ARG A 87 -10.33 -22.09 2.62
C ARG A 87 -9.07 -21.37 3.08
N ARG A 88 -8.85 -20.13 2.65
CA ARG A 88 -7.70 -19.31 3.09
C ARG A 88 -7.68 -19.07 4.60
N THR A 89 -8.86 -18.88 5.21
CA THR A 89 -8.95 -18.74 6.67
C THR A 89 -8.55 -20.02 7.40
N LEU A 90 -8.86 -21.20 6.85
CA LEU A 90 -8.43 -22.49 7.40
C LEU A 90 -6.91 -22.67 7.24
N GLU A 91 -6.38 -22.45 6.03
CA GLU A 91 -4.93 -22.52 5.75
C GLU A 91 -4.11 -21.60 6.68
N TYR A 92 -4.60 -20.38 6.95
CA TYR A 92 -3.93 -19.46 7.87
C TYR A 92 -3.98 -19.93 9.34
N ARG A 93 -5.08 -20.57 9.75
CA ARG A 93 -5.22 -21.14 11.10
C ARG A 93 -4.34 -22.37 11.31
N ASP A 94 -4.16 -23.18 10.27
CA ASP A 94 -3.32 -24.39 10.32
C ASP A 94 -1.82 -24.07 10.25
N ALA A 95 -1.46 -22.86 9.79
CA ALA A 95 -0.09 -22.37 9.70
C ALA A 95 0.39 -21.59 10.95
N THR A 96 -0.46 -21.42 11.98
CA THR A 96 -0.16 -20.73 13.25
C THR A 96 -0.14 -21.72 14.41
#